data_AF-A0A954NLF6-F1
#
_entry.id   AF-A0A954NLF6-F1
#
_cell.length_a   1.000
_cell.length_b   1.000
_cell.length_c   1.000
_cell.angle_alpha   90.00
_cell.angle_beta   90.00
_cell.angle_gamma   90.00
#
_symmetry.space_group_name_H-M   'P 1'
#
loop_
_entity.id
_entity.type
_entity.pdbx_description
1 polymer ?
#
loop_
_entity_poly.entity_id
_entity_poly.type
_entity_poly.pdbx_seq_one_letter_code
_entity_poly.pdbx_strand_id
1 'polypeptide(L)'
;MVVCERFDVIFGISGADNPVLRFEILTDLPAGTLVIYSVRRTYRDSHGGDCAWVGKSDKIAIAEGGKCHGRIEINESDAIAAGHFRQIDSGSSAPRISGLVSDTLELSFVVGARQRLREFGRKNSEFAGTLVANRGGINVLEVSHEIMLPMKSSLQPTSESGMRDD
;
A
#
# COMPACT_ATOMS: atom_id res chain seq x y z
N MET A 1 -16.60 -22.46 -4.12
CA MET A 1 -16.68 -21.42 -3.10
C MET A 1 -15.36 -21.33 -2.37
N VAL A 2 -14.68 -20.19 -2.49
CA VAL A 2 -13.46 -19.93 -1.72
C VAL A 2 -13.89 -19.05 -0.55
N VAL A 3 -13.59 -19.50 0.66
CA VAL A 3 -13.95 -18.79 1.88
C VAL A 3 -12.68 -18.33 2.55
N CYS A 4 -12.66 -17.09 3.03
CA CYS A 4 -11.60 -16.61 3.89
C CYS A 4 -12.19 -16.18 5.24
N GLU A 5 -11.95 -16.99 6.26
CA GLU A 5 -12.27 -16.67 7.66
C GLU A 5 -11.03 -16.24 8.44
N ARG A 6 -9.83 -16.41 7.87
CA ARG A 6 -8.58 -16.03 8.51
C ARG A 6 -7.68 -15.25 7.55
N PHE A 7 -7.25 -14.07 7.99
CA PHE A 7 -6.25 -13.27 7.31
C PHE A 7 -5.47 -12.43 8.34
N ASP A 8 -4.51 -13.06 9.00
CA ASP A 8 -3.68 -12.38 10.01
C ASP A 8 -2.43 -11.82 9.34
N VAL A 9 -2.10 -10.56 9.65
CA VAL A 9 -0.85 -9.93 9.20
C VAL A 9 0.02 -9.64 10.41
N ILE A 10 1.24 -10.16 10.40
CA ILE A 10 2.22 -10.00 11.48
C ILE A 10 3.37 -9.17 10.96
N PHE A 11 3.77 -8.14 11.70
CA PHE A 11 4.83 -7.23 11.30
C PHE A 11 6.06 -7.33 12.19
N GLY A 12 7.22 -7.10 11.59
CA GLY A 12 8.47 -6.82 12.28
C GLY A 12 9.20 -5.66 11.59
N ILE A 13 9.67 -4.69 12.37
CA ILE A 13 10.42 -3.53 11.86
C ILE A 13 11.84 -3.62 12.39
N SER A 14 12.81 -3.35 11.52
CA SER A 14 14.23 -3.37 11.85
C SER A 14 14.96 -2.21 11.16
N GLY A 15 16.05 -1.74 11.76
CA GLY A 15 16.84 -0.62 11.24
C GLY A 15 16.27 0.74 11.63
N ALA A 16 17.08 1.59 12.27
CA ALA A 16 16.66 2.93 12.70
C ALA A 16 16.66 3.92 11.53
N ASP A 17 17.78 4.05 10.81
CA ASP A 17 17.94 5.05 9.75
C ASP A 17 17.43 4.59 8.38
N ASN A 18 17.39 3.27 8.18
CA ASN A 18 16.87 2.62 6.98
C ASN A 18 15.88 1.53 7.40
N PRO A 19 14.67 1.92 7.81
CA PRO A 19 13.70 0.98 8.31
C PRO A 19 13.28 -0.01 7.23
N VAL A 20 13.40 -1.28 7.59
CA VAL A 20 12.97 -2.43 6.81
C VAL A 20 11.80 -3.05 7.54
N LEU A 21 10.64 -3.01 6.90
CA LEU A 21 9.44 -3.67 7.36
C LEU A 21 9.35 -5.06 6.75
N ARG A 22 9.23 -6.06 7.61
CA ARG A 22 8.97 -7.45 7.24
C ARG A 22 7.55 -7.78 7.67
N PHE A 23 6.85 -8.53 6.84
CA PHE A 23 5.53 -9.02 7.18
C PHE A 23 5.38 -10.51 6.87
N GLU A 24 4.55 -11.18 7.65
CA GLU A 24 4.05 -12.53 7.38
C GLU A 24 2.52 -12.47 7.36
N ILE A 25 1.91 -13.11 6.37
CA ILE A 25 0.46 -13.30 6.28
C ILE A 25 0.18 -14.77 6.57
N LEU A 26 -0.78 -15.01 7.46
CA LEU A 26 -1.33 -16.32 7.76
C LEU A 26 -2.81 -16.34 7.37
N THR A 27 -3.19 -17.25 6.48
CA THR A 27 -4.54 -17.28 5.92
C THR A 27 -4.97 -18.69 5.55
N ASP A 28 -6.27 -18.91 5.48
CA ASP A 28 -6.93 -20.12 4.99
C ASP A 28 -7.16 -20.12 3.47
N LEU A 29 -6.75 -19.05 2.78
CA LEU A 29 -6.79 -18.98 1.32
C LEU A 29 -5.88 -20.02 0.65
N PRO A 30 -6.28 -20.53 -0.53
CA PRO A 30 -5.53 -21.56 -1.24
C PRO A 30 -4.19 -21.04 -1.76
N ALA A 31 -3.20 -21.93 -1.82
CA ALA A 31 -1.90 -21.66 -2.42
C ALA A 31 -2.02 -21.15 -3.87
N GLY A 32 -1.15 -20.22 -4.25
CA GLY A 32 -1.17 -19.53 -5.54
C GLY A 32 -2.11 -18.33 -5.63
N THR A 33 -2.95 -18.09 -4.61
CA THR A 33 -3.71 -16.84 -4.47
C THR A 33 -2.75 -15.65 -4.35
N LEU A 34 -2.98 -14.60 -5.13
CA LEU A 34 -2.17 -13.39 -5.13
C LEU A 34 -2.77 -12.36 -4.16
N VAL A 35 -1.94 -11.94 -3.22
CA VAL A 35 -2.17 -10.79 -2.35
C VAL A 35 -1.41 -9.62 -2.94
N ILE A 36 -2.09 -8.51 -3.19
CA ILE A 36 -1.47 -7.24 -3.56
C ILE A 36 -1.25 -6.47 -2.27
N TYR A 37 -0.02 -6.06 -1.99
CA TYR A 37 0.25 -5.14 -0.90
C TYR A 37 0.60 -3.77 -1.44
N SER A 38 0.20 -2.72 -0.74
CA SER A 38 0.60 -1.36 -1.08
C SER A 38 0.98 -0.56 0.16
N VAL A 39 1.94 0.34 -0.04
CA VAL A 39 2.49 1.23 0.98
C VAL A 39 2.08 2.65 0.65
N ARG A 40 1.40 3.30 1.58
CA ARG A 40 0.87 4.65 1.40
C ARG A 40 1.19 5.52 2.60
N ARG A 41 1.37 6.81 2.35
CA ARG A 41 1.20 7.87 3.34
C ARG A 41 0.16 8.86 2.83
N THR A 42 -0.17 9.86 3.62
CA THR A 42 -1.04 10.96 3.22
C THR A 42 -0.27 12.27 3.21
N TYR A 43 -0.70 13.20 2.36
CA TYR A 43 -0.27 14.59 2.40
C TYR A 43 -1.44 15.50 2.08
N ARG A 44 -1.30 16.80 2.37
CA ARG A 44 -2.29 17.80 1.98
C ARG A 44 -1.78 18.62 0.80
N ASP A 45 -2.62 18.82 -0.20
CA ASP A 45 -2.31 19.70 -1.31
C ASP A 45 -2.53 21.19 -0.95
N SER A 46 -2.17 22.10 -1.85
CA SER A 46 -2.33 23.55 -1.71
C SER A 46 -3.78 24.02 -1.71
N HIS A 47 -4.72 23.15 -2.10
CA HIS A 47 -6.16 23.42 -2.07
C HIS A 47 -6.82 22.89 -0.79
N GLY A 48 -6.04 22.25 0.10
CA GLY A 48 -6.51 21.69 1.35
C GLY A 48 -7.05 20.26 1.23
N GLY A 49 -6.91 19.62 0.07
CA GLY A 49 -7.34 18.25 -0.16
C GLY A 49 -6.34 17.21 0.38
N ASP A 50 -6.87 16.16 1.00
CA ASP A 50 -6.05 15.02 1.44
C ASP A 50 -5.75 14.12 0.23
N CYS A 51 -4.46 13.92 -0.02
CA CYS A 51 -3.91 13.20 -1.16
C CYS A 51 -3.11 11.98 -0.72
N ALA A 52 -2.97 10.99 -1.62
CA ALA A 52 -2.21 9.78 -1.36
C ALA A 52 -0.75 9.92 -1.82
N TRP A 53 0.18 9.62 -0.92
CA TRP A 53 1.59 9.43 -1.20
C TRP A 53 1.85 7.93 -1.40
N VAL A 54 1.77 7.48 -2.66
CA VAL A 54 1.79 6.03 -2.98
C VAL A 54 3.21 5.58 -3.31
N GLY A 55 3.77 4.78 -2.42
CA GLY A 55 5.10 4.20 -2.54
C GLY A 55 5.09 2.84 -3.22
N LYS A 56 5.78 1.88 -2.60
CA LYS A 56 5.91 0.52 -3.13
C LYS A 56 4.56 -0.19 -3.13
N SER A 57 4.27 -0.87 -4.24
CA SER A 57 3.16 -1.80 -4.39
C SER A 57 3.64 -3.00 -5.18
N ASP A 58 3.27 -4.20 -4.75
CA ASP A 58 3.63 -5.44 -5.43
C ASP A 58 2.63 -6.55 -5.08
N LYS A 59 2.81 -7.70 -5.73
CA LYS A 59 2.01 -8.91 -5.49
C LYS A 59 2.87 -10.02 -4.93
N ILE A 60 2.29 -10.77 -4.01
CA ILE A 60 2.89 -11.98 -3.46
C ILE A 60 1.91 -13.14 -3.54
N ALA A 61 2.40 -14.32 -3.87
CA ALA A 61 1.60 -15.54 -3.90
C ALA A 61 1.61 -16.23 -2.53
N ILE A 62 0.46 -16.75 -2.12
CA ILE A 62 0.34 -17.62 -0.95
C ILE A 62 1.02 -18.95 -1.27
N ALA A 63 1.92 -19.39 -0.40
CA ALA A 63 2.60 -20.68 -0.49
C ALA A 63 1.71 -21.83 0.04
N GLU A 64 2.17 -23.05 -0.15
CA GLU A 64 1.58 -24.21 0.52
C GLU A 64 1.58 -24.01 2.05
N GLY A 65 0.48 -24.36 2.70
CA GLY A 65 0.27 -24.12 4.13
C GLY A 65 -0.29 -22.73 4.50
N GLY A 66 -0.72 -21.93 3.51
CA GLY A 66 -1.50 -20.71 3.79
C GLY A 66 -0.66 -19.54 4.30
N LYS A 67 0.60 -19.45 3.86
CA LYS A 67 1.54 -18.43 4.31
C LYS A 67 2.16 -17.65 3.16
N CYS A 68 2.43 -16.37 3.36
CA CYS A 68 3.37 -15.63 2.51
C CYS A 68 4.08 -14.55 3.32
N HIS A 69 5.25 -14.11 2.86
CA HIS A 69 6.08 -13.15 3.57
C HIS A 69 6.68 -12.12 2.62
N GLY A 70 6.77 -10.87 3.06
CA GLY A 70 7.36 -9.81 2.25
C GLY A 70 8.32 -8.95 3.03
N ARG A 71 9.07 -8.14 2.27
CA ARG A 71 10.05 -7.19 2.77
C ARG A 71 9.90 -5.88 2.03
N ILE A 72 9.79 -4.80 2.79
CA ILE A 72 9.62 -3.44 2.30
C ILE A 72 10.74 -2.59 2.88
N GLU A 73 11.56 -2.01 2.01
CA GLU A 73 12.49 -0.95 2.40
C GLU A 73 11.72 0.37 2.35
N ILE A 74 11.50 0.97 3.51
CA ILE A 74 10.56 2.10 3.61
C ILE A 74 11.11 3.34 2.91
N ASN A 75 12.42 3.61 3.07
CA ASN A 75 13.06 4.73 2.38
C ASN A 75 13.01 4.57 0.85
N GLU A 76 13.14 3.36 0.32
CA GLU A 76 12.99 3.11 -1.11
C GLU A 76 11.54 3.33 -1.57
N SER A 77 10.57 2.85 -0.78
CA SER A 77 9.15 3.07 -1.03
C SER A 77 8.80 4.56 -1.07
N ASP A 78 9.30 5.33 -0.11
CA ASP A 78 9.10 6.78 -0.04
C ASP A 78 9.80 7.51 -1.21
N ALA A 79 10.97 7.03 -1.65
CA ALA A 79 11.66 7.57 -2.82
C ALA A 79 10.91 7.31 -4.14
N ILE A 80 10.25 6.15 -4.28
CA ILE A 80 9.37 5.85 -5.42
C ILE A 80 8.22 6.86 -5.47
N ALA A 81 7.54 7.08 -4.34
CA ALA A 81 6.45 8.05 -4.23
C ALA A 81 6.92 9.48 -4.56
N ALA A 82 8.08 9.89 -4.06
CA ALA A 82 8.70 11.18 -4.40
C ALA A 82 9.02 11.30 -5.90
N GLY A 83 9.42 10.20 -6.54
CA GLY A 83 9.61 10.13 -7.98
C GLY A 83 8.31 10.36 -8.75
N HIS A 84 7.23 9.66 -8.38
CA HIS A 84 5.91 9.84 -8.97
C HIS A 84 5.36 11.25 -8.77
N PHE A 85 5.49 11.81 -7.57
CA PHE A 85 5.06 13.17 -7.27
C PHE A 85 5.75 14.18 -8.19
N ARG A 86 7.08 14.10 -8.35
CA ARG A 86 7.84 15.00 -9.24
C ARG A 86 7.42 14.90 -10.73
N GLN A 87 6.94 13.74 -11.17
CA GLN A 87 6.41 13.59 -12.53
C GLN A 87 5.05 14.27 -12.71
N ILE A 88 4.25 14.34 -11.65
CA ILE A 88 2.95 15.02 -11.66
C ILE A 88 3.16 16.54 -11.47
N ASP A 89 4.15 16.93 -10.66
CA ASP A 89 4.46 18.32 -10.31
C ASP A 89 5.11 19.15 -11.44
N SER A 90 5.40 18.54 -12.59
CA SER A 90 6.07 19.22 -13.72
C SER A 90 5.16 20.15 -14.54
N GLY A 91 3.94 20.45 -14.08
CA GLY A 91 2.93 21.25 -14.80
C GLY A 91 2.53 22.52 -14.07
N SER A 92 2.17 23.58 -14.82
CA SER A 92 1.76 24.88 -14.24
C SER A 92 0.49 24.85 -13.38
N SER A 93 -0.26 23.74 -13.43
CA SER A 93 -1.48 23.49 -12.63
C SER A 93 -1.30 22.34 -11.66
N ALA A 94 -0.06 21.89 -11.41
CA ALA A 94 0.15 20.76 -10.53
C ALA A 94 -0.18 21.12 -9.08
N PRO A 95 -0.88 20.23 -8.34
CA PRO A 95 -1.21 20.46 -6.95
C PRO A 95 0.08 20.49 -6.15
N ARG A 96 0.45 21.68 -5.66
CA ARG A 96 1.59 21.83 -4.76
C ARG A 96 1.27 21.17 -3.43
N ILE A 97 2.27 20.66 -2.74
CA ILE A 97 2.10 20.19 -1.36
C ILE A 97 2.04 21.38 -0.40
N SER A 98 1.12 21.37 0.58
CA SER A 98 0.97 22.45 1.58
C SER A 98 1.61 22.15 2.95
N GLY A 99 2.11 20.94 3.15
CA GLY A 99 2.72 20.53 4.42
C GLY A 99 3.62 19.30 4.25
N LEU A 100 4.07 18.74 5.36
CA LEU A 100 4.86 17.50 5.35
C LEU A 100 3.96 16.31 5.00
N VAL A 101 4.54 15.32 4.33
CA VAL A 101 3.94 13.99 4.20
C VAL A 101 3.87 13.36 5.58
N SER A 102 2.76 12.69 5.88
CA SER A 102 2.45 12.08 7.17
C SER A 102 3.49 11.03 7.61
N ASP A 103 3.80 11.03 8.90
CA ASP A 103 4.62 9.98 9.54
C ASP A 103 3.87 8.65 9.69
N THR A 104 2.56 8.64 9.47
CA THR A 104 1.75 7.42 9.47
C THR A 104 1.89 6.70 8.13
N LEU A 105 2.40 5.48 8.19
CA LEU A 105 2.46 4.55 7.07
C LEU A 105 1.21 3.66 7.09
N GLU A 106 0.42 3.71 6.03
CA GLU A 106 -0.69 2.79 5.78
C GLU A 106 -0.20 1.64 4.90
N LEU A 107 -0.37 0.42 5.38
CA LEU A 107 -0.14 -0.81 4.63
C LEU A 107 -1.47 -1.49 4.36
N SER A 108 -1.83 -1.66 3.10
CA SER A 108 -3.00 -2.42 2.70
C SER A 108 -2.61 -3.73 2.04
N PHE A 109 -3.39 -4.77 2.33
CA PHE A 109 -3.27 -6.11 1.75
C PHE A 109 -4.61 -6.48 1.12
N VAL A 110 -4.61 -6.65 -0.19
CA VAL A 110 -5.81 -6.81 -1.00
C VAL A 110 -5.75 -8.14 -1.74
N VAL A 111 -6.80 -8.94 -1.58
CA VAL A 111 -7.09 -10.09 -2.44
C VAL A 111 -8.28 -9.72 -3.32
N GLY A 112 -7.97 -9.37 -4.57
CA GLY A 112 -9.00 -9.06 -5.56
C GLY A 112 -9.61 -10.34 -6.17
N ALA A 113 -10.82 -10.22 -6.70
CA ALA A 113 -11.52 -11.36 -7.32
C ALA A 113 -10.82 -11.92 -8.58
N ARG A 114 -10.08 -11.07 -9.32
CA ARG A 114 -9.33 -11.50 -10.52
C ARG A 114 -8.00 -12.12 -10.14
N GLN A 115 -8.01 -13.44 -9.94
CA GLN A 115 -6.84 -14.25 -9.65
C GLN A 115 -6.39 -15.05 -10.87
N ARG A 116 -5.07 -15.34 -10.97
CA ARG A 116 -4.50 -16.15 -12.08
C ARG A 116 -5.02 -17.60 -12.06
N LEU A 117 -5.40 -18.11 -10.88
CA LEU A 117 -6.06 -19.40 -10.74
C LEU A 117 -7.46 -19.33 -11.36
N ARG A 118 -7.65 -20.06 -12.47
CA ARG A 118 -8.91 -20.10 -13.23
C ARG A 118 -10.12 -20.50 -12.39
N GLU A 119 -9.92 -21.33 -11.36
CA GLU A 119 -10.98 -21.75 -10.44
C GLU A 119 -11.48 -20.63 -9.52
N PHE A 120 -10.61 -19.68 -9.17
CA PHE A 120 -10.96 -18.49 -8.39
C PHE A 120 -11.56 -17.41 -9.30
N GLY A 121 -10.95 -17.16 -10.46
CA GLY A 121 -11.38 -16.09 -11.40
C GLY A 121 -12.67 -16.37 -12.19
N ARG A 122 -13.09 -17.63 -12.35
CA ARG A 122 -14.40 -17.95 -12.96
C ARG A 122 -15.59 -17.70 -12.03
N LYS A 123 -15.32 -17.46 -10.74
CA LYS A 123 -16.34 -17.37 -9.70
C LYS A 123 -16.12 -16.19 -8.76
N ASN A 124 -15.97 -14.99 -9.33
CA ASN A 124 -15.90 -13.73 -8.58
C ASN A 124 -17.06 -13.56 -7.58
N SER A 125 -18.21 -14.19 -7.84
CA SER A 125 -19.40 -14.18 -6.99
C SER A 125 -19.36 -15.16 -5.81
N GLU A 126 -18.41 -16.09 -5.77
CA GLU A 126 -18.30 -17.13 -4.72
C GLU A 126 -17.15 -16.89 -3.75
N PHE A 127 -16.42 -15.75 -3.84
CA PHE A 127 -15.51 -15.36 -2.77
C PHE A 127 -16.34 -14.85 -1.60
N ALA A 128 -16.25 -15.52 -0.47
CA ALA A 128 -17.10 -15.30 0.70
C ALA A 128 -16.26 -15.40 1.98
N GLY A 129 -16.88 -15.06 3.10
CA GLY A 129 -16.25 -15.06 4.42
C GLY A 129 -16.44 -13.72 5.12
N THR A 130 -16.24 -13.73 6.43
CA THR A 130 -16.50 -12.56 7.28
C THR A 130 -15.63 -11.34 6.93
N LEU A 131 -14.47 -11.57 6.32
CA LEU A 131 -13.51 -10.53 5.93
C LEU A 131 -13.69 -10.04 4.47
N VAL A 132 -14.67 -10.59 3.74
CA VAL A 132 -14.89 -10.27 2.33
C VAL A 132 -15.99 -9.23 2.16
N ALA A 133 -15.68 -8.14 1.48
CA ALA A 133 -16.62 -7.07 1.18
C ALA A 133 -16.92 -7.00 -0.32
N ASN A 134 -18.15 -6.61 -0.68
CA ASN A 134 -18.50 -6.30 -2.07
C ASN A 134 -18.18 -4.83 -2.38
N ARG A 135 -17.32 -4.58 -3.37
CA ARG A 135 -16.96 -3.25 -3.86
C ARG A 135 -17.30 -3.16 -5.34
N GLY A 136 -18.40 -2.46 -5.67
CA GLY A 136 -18.81 -2.26 -7.06
C GLY A 136 -19.12 -3.57 -7.80
N GLY A 137 -19.70 -4.57 -7.13
CA GLY A 137 -20.01 -5.88 -7.70
C GLY A 137 -18.85 -6.88 -7.68
N ILE A 138 -17.70 -6.52 -7.09
CA ILE A 138 -16.53 -7.37 -6.97
C ILE A 138 -16.31 -7.69 -5.49
N ASN A 139 -16.25 -8.98 -5.14
CA ASN A 139 -15.90 -9.40 -3.80
C ASN A 139 -14.38 -9.29 -3.61
N VAL A 140 -13.97 -8.57 -2.58
CA VAL A 140 -12.57 -8.29 -2.25
C VAL A 140 -12.36 -8.51 -0.76
N LEU A 141 -11.17 -8.99 -0.41
CA LEU A 141 -10.67 -8.94 0.96
C LEU A 141 -9.64 -7.82 1.00
N GLU A 142 -9.78 -6.94 1.98
CA GLU A 142 -8.88 -5.82 2.21
C GLU A 142 -8.62 -5.71 3.71
N VAL A 143 -7.36 -5.78 4.08
CA VAL A 143 -6.89 -5.60 5.45
C VAL A 143 -5.85 -4.50 5.45
N SER A 144 -6.09 -3.44 6.23
CA SER A 144 -5.20 -2.29 6.34
C SER A 144 -4.64 -2.16 7.75
N HIS A 145 -3.39 -1.74 7.84
CA HIS A 145 -2.69 -1.48 9.10
C HIS A 145 -1.98 -0.14 9.03
N GLU A 146 -2.00 0.59 10.14
CA GLU A 146 -1.27 1.84 10.31
C GLU A 146 -0.08 1.63 11.22
N ILE A 147 1.09 2.15 10.80
CA ILE A 147 2.33 2.08 11.55
C ILE A 147 2.92 3.48 11.61
N MET A 148 3.21 3.95 12.81
CA MET A 148 3.96 5.19 13.01
C MET A 148 5.43 4.96 12.67
N LEU A 149 5.86 5.53 11.55
CA LEU A 149 7.24 5.44 11.10
C LEU A 149 7.62 6.73 10.35
N PRO A 150 8.37 7.64 11.00
CA PRO A 150 8.64 8.95 10.42
C PRO A 150 9.29 8.85 9.05
N MET A 151 8.87 9.74 8.14
CA MET A 151 9.49 9.82 6.83
C MET A 151 10.87 10.50 6.96
N LYS A 152 11.87 9.97 6.26
CA LYS A 152 13.20 10.58 6.24
C LYS A 152 13.11 12.01 5.70
N SER A 153 13.68 12.97 6.43
CA SER A 153 13.62 14.40 6.08
C SER A 153 14.14 14.71 4.67
N SER A 154 15.18 13.99 4.21
CA SER A 154 15.72 14.15 2.86
C SER A 154 14.78 13.67 1.73
N LEU A 155 13.71 12.95 2.08
CA LEU A 155 12.69 12.48 1.14
C LEU A 155 11.39 13.27 1.26
N GLN A 156 11.25 14.13 2.28
CA GLN A 156 10.14 15.08 2.36
C GLN A 156 10.23 16.03 1.16
N PRO A 157 9.12 16.25 0.42
CA PRO A 157 9.10 17.24 -0.64
C PRO A 157 9.37 18.63 -0.03
N THR A 158 10.34 19.36 -0.58
CA THR A 158 10.59 20.73 -0.18
C THR A 158 9.49 21.62 -0.75
N SER A 159 8.93 22.50 0.07
CA SER A 159 8.03 23.57 -0.38
C SER A 159 8.84 24.67 -1.09
N GLU A 160 9.71 24.33 -2.04
CA GLU A 160 10.44 25.35 -2.80
C GLU A 160 9.65 25.72 -4.05
N SER A 161 8.77 26.68 -3.86
CA SER A 161 8.30 27.54 -4.96
C SER A 161 7.85 28.90 -4.40
N GLY A 162 8.83 29.64 -3.88
CA GLY A 162 8.61 30.97 -3.29
C GLY A 162 9.84 31.90 -3.19
N MET A 163 10.97 31.60 -3.83
CA MET A 163 11.99 32.63 -4.12
C MET A 163 12.18 32.68 -5.63
N ARG A 164 11.39 33.56 -6.28
CA ARG A 164 11.89 34.22 -7.47
C ARG A 164 12.87 35.25 -6.95
N ASP A 165 14.14 35.11 -7.33
CA ASP A 165 15.08 36.22 -7.22
C ASP A 165 14.52 37.37 -8.07
N ASP A 166 14.21 38.48 -7.40
CA ASP A 166 13.98 39.78 -8.02
C ASP A 166 15.29 40.34 -8.60
#